data_AF-A0A951NUZ7-F1
#
_entry.id   AF-A0A951NUZ7-F1
#
_cell.length_a   1.000
_cell.length_b   1.000
_cell.length_c   1.000
_cell.angle_alpha   90.00
_cell.angle_beta   90.00
_cell.angle_gamma   90.00
#
_symmetry.space_group_name_H-M   'P 1'
#
loop_
_entity.id
_entity.type
_entity.pdbx_description
1 polymer ?
#
loop_
_entity_poly.entity_id
_entity_poly.type
_entity_poly.pdbx_seq_one_letter_code
_entity_poly.pdbx_strand_id
1 'polypeptide(L)'
;MTNIQYTIRNIPPALDQVIRKRAQQSGKSFNKTVVDLLVQQAFGTKEVPVDDNFDWLFGVNTLDPSFDEAIAEQSKPDPKMWA
;
A
#
# COMPACT_ATOMS: atom_id res chain seq x y z
N MET A 1 6.94 -16.64 0.31
CA MET A 1 6.88 -15.50 1.26
C MET A 1 7.92 -15.74 2.34
N THR A 2 8.88 -14.83 2.50
CA THR A 2 9.87 -14.90 3.58
C THR A 2 9.18 -14.58 4.92
N ASN A 3 9.23 -15.50 5.87
CA ASN A 3 8.64 -15.29 7.19
C ASN A 3 9.66 -14.59 8.10
N ILE A 4 9.54 -13.27 8.21
CA ILE A 4 10.43 -12.44 9.03
C ILE A 4 9.90 -12.41 10.46
N GLN A 5 10.73 -12.77 11.44
CA GLN A 5 10.38 -12.78 12.86
C GLN A 5 11.28 -11.83 13.64
N TYR A 6 10.66 -10.98 14.46
CA TYR A 6 11.35 -10.04 15.33
C TYR A 6 11.10 -10.38 16.80
N THR A 7 12.14 -10.28 17.63
CA THR A 7 12.02 -10.34 19.09
C THR A 7 12.14 -8.93 19.64
N ILE A 8 11.05 -8.39 20.21
CA ILE A 8 11.05 -7.08 20.87
C ILE A 8 11.39 -7.30 22.35
N ARG A 9 12.52 -6.77 22.81
CA ARG A 9 12.99 -6.90 24.20
C ARG A 9 12.63 -5.66 25.01
N ASN A 10 12.56 -5.84 26.33
CA ASN A 10 12.41 -4.76 27.30
C ASN A 10 11.11 -3.94 27.14
N ILE A 11 9.99 -4.62 26.92
CA ILE A 11 8.67 -3.97 26.83
C ILE A 11 8.25 -3.46 28.22
N PRO A 12 7.94 -2.16 28.38
CA PRO A 12 7.46 -1.63 29.64
C PRO A 12 6.16 -2.31 30.10
N PRO A 13 5.98 -2.60 31.40
CA PRO A 13 4.78 -3.29 31.89
C PRO A 13 3.46 -2.58 31.55
N ALA A 14 3.46 -1.24 31.58
CA ALA A 14 2.29 -0.45 31.19
C ALA A 14 1.93 -0.64 29.71
N LEU A 15 2.92 -0.78 28.83
CA LEU A 15 2.69 -1.00 27.41
C LEU A 15 2.12 -2.41 27.14
N ASP A 16 2.62 -3.44 27.82
CA ASP A 16 2.08 -4.80 27.72
C ASP A 16 0.59 -4.85 28.09
N GLN A 17 0.22 -4.20 29.20
CA GLN A 17 -1.18 -4.14 29.67
C GLN A 17 -2.09 -3.49 28.62
N VAL A 18 -1.66 -2.37 28.02
CA VAL A 18 -2.44 -1.67 26.99
C VAL A 18 -2.63 -2.53 25.75
N ILE A 19 -1.57 -3.20 25.28
CA ILE A 19 -1.64 -4.08 24.11
C ILE A 19 -2.56 -5.27 24.39
N ARG A 20 -2.45 -5.88 25.57
CA ARG A 20 -3.28 -7.02 25.97
C ARG A 20 -4.76 -6.63 26.07
N LYS A 21 -5.07 -5.46 26.64
CA LYS A 21 -6.44 -4.93 26.68
C LYS A 21 -7.00 -4.71 25.27
N ARG A 22 -6.20 -4.14 24.37
CA ARG A 22 -6.59 -3.92 22.96
C ARG A 22 -6.77 -5.25 22.20
N ALA A 23 -5.96 -6.26 22.49
CA ALA A 23 -6.13 -7.60 21.94
C ALA A 23 -7.45 -8.24 22.40
N GLN A 24 -7.78 -8.14 23.68
CA GLN A 24 -9.06 -8.63 24.22
C GLN A 24 -10.26 -7.90 23.59
N GLN A 25 -10.20 -6.57 23.48
CA GLN A 25 -11.28 -5.78 22.90
C GLN A 25 -11.49 -6.04 21.40
N SER A 26 -10.42 -6.35 20.67
CA SER A 26 -10.48 -6.62 19.23
C SER A 26 -10.74 -8.08 18.87
N GLY A 27 -10.72 -9.00 19.86
CA GLY A 27 -10.84 -10.44 19.65
C GLY A 27 -9.66 -11.06 18.88
N LYS A 28 -8.56 -10.32 18.71
CA LYS A 28 -7.38 -10.76 17.95
C LYS A 28 -6.32 -11.34 18.87
N SER A 29 -5.44 -12.17 18.31
CA SER A 29 -4.25 -12.63 19.04
C SER A 29 -3.35 -11.44 19.40
N PHE A 30 -2.60 -11.58 20.50
CA PHE A 30 -1.66 -10.55 20.94
C PHE A 30 -0.66 -10.19 19.85
N ASN A 31 -0.03 -11.19 19.22
CA ASN A 31 0.93 -10.98 18.14
C ASN A 31 0.31 -10.23 16.96
N LYS A 32 -0.92 -10.58 16.56
CA LYS A 32 -1.61 -9.86 15.47
C LYS A 32 -1.89 -8.41 15.87
N THR A 33 -2.28 -8.17 17.11
CA THR A 33 -2.51 -6.81 17.62
C THR A 33 -1.22 -5.97 17.62
N VAL A 34 -0.07 -6.57 17.98
CA VAL A 34 1.24 -5.92 17.91
C VAL A 34 1.59 -5.56 16.47
N VAL A 35 1.43 -6.49 15.52
CA VAL A 35 1.69 -6.23 14.10
C VAL A 35 0.76 -5.13 13.58
N ASP A 36 -0.54 -5.19 13.86
CA ASP A 36 -1.51 -4.18 13.42
C ASP A 36 -1.13 -2.78 13.97
N LEU A 37 -0.61 -2.68 15.21
CA LEU A 37 -0.12 -1.42 15.77
C LEU A 37 1.16 -0.91 15.10
N LEU A 38 2.10 -1.80 14.80
CA LEU A 38 3.33 -1.44 14.10
C LEU A 38 3.01 -0.95 12.68
N VAL A 39 2.11 -1.62 11.97
CA VAL A 39 1.63 -1.21 10.65
C VAL A 39 0.97 0.17 10.73
N GLN A 40 0.08 0.37 11.70
CA GLN A 40 -0.60 1.65 11.88
C GLN A 40 0.38 2.80 12.17
N GLN A 41 1.45 2.55 12.94
CA GLN A 41 2.46 3.58 13.24
C GLN A 41 3.42 3.82 12.07
N ALA A 42 3.82 2.78 11.34
CA ALA A 42 4.77 2.90 10.23
C ALA A 42 4.13 3.50 8.97
N PHE A 43 2.91 3.10 8.64
CA PHE A 43 2.26 3.45 7.38
C PHE A 43 1.06 4.40 7.55
N GLY A 44 0.61 4.66 8.78
CA GLY A 44 -0.60 5.47 9.03
C GLY A 44 -1.92 4.79 8.65
N THR A 45 -1.86 3.61 8.02
CA THR A 45 -2.99 2.81 7.55
C THR A 45 -3.15 1.54 8.38
N LYS A 46 -4.36 0.95 8.36
CA LYS A 46 -4.62 -0.36 9.01
C LYS A 46 -4.09 -1.55 8.21
N GLU A 47 -3.75 -1.32 6.94
CA GLU A 47 -3.28 -2.34 6.02
C GLU A 47 -1.87 -1.97 5.56
N VAL A 48 -1.02 -3.00 5.41
CA VAL A 48 0.28 -2.84 4.76
C VAL A 48 -0.03 -2.49 3.31
N PRO A 49 0.35 -1.30 2.81
CA PRO A 49 0.21 -1.02 1.40
C PRO A 49 1.03 -2.07 0.65
N VAL A 50 0.35 -2.89 -0.16
CA VAL A 50 1.05 -3.74 -1.11
C VAL A 50 1.48 -2.79 -2.20
N ASP A 51 2.78 -2.52 -2.26
CA ASP A 51 3.35 -1.84 -3.41
C ASP A 51 3.43 -2.88 -4.52
N ASP A 52 2.37 -2.91 -5.33
CA ASP A 52 2.29 -3.77 -6.51
C ASP A 52 3.28 -3.29 -7.59
N ASN A 53 4.13 -2.27 -7.35
CA ASN A 53 5.04 -1.65 -8.31
C ASN A 53 4.37 -1.27 -9.64
N PHE A 54 3.07 -0.97 -9.60
CA PHE A 54 2.25 -0.79 -10.80
C PHE A 54 2.33 -1.98 -11.78
N ASP A 55 2.55 -3.20 -11.30
CA ASP A 55 2.52 -4.42 -12.11
C ASP A 55 1.18 -4.57 -12.85
N TRP A 56 0.10 -4.01 -12.29
CA TRP A 56 -1.20 -3.92 -12.96
C TRP A 56 -1.22 -2.97 -14.18
N LEU A 57 -0.28 -2.03 -14.26
CA LEU A 57 -0.13 -1.05 -15.35
C LEU A 57 0.86 -1.52 -16.42
N PHE A 58 1.93 -2.22 -16.03
CA PHE A 58 2.96 -2.67 -16.96
C PHE A 58 2.52 -3.95 -17.71
N GLY A 59 2.36 -3.84 -19.02
CA GLY A 59 2.08 -4.99 -19.90
C GLY A 59 0.60 -5.29 -20.14
N VAL A 60 -0.31 -4.51 -19.55
CA VAL A 60 -1.74 -4.60 -19.86
C VAL A 60 -2.07 -3.61 -20.97
N ASN A 61 -2.38 -4.12 -22.17
CA ASN A 61 -2.88 -3.28 -23.26
C ASN A 61 -4.40 -3.06 -23.09
N THR A 62 -4.78 -2.28 -22.08
CA THR A 62 -6.17 -1.86 -21.82
C THR A 62 -6.61 -0.67 -22.67
N LEU A 63 -5.78 -0.22 -23.62
CA LEU A 63 -6.09 0.90 -24.48
C LEU A 63 -7.04 0.42 -25.57
N ASP A 64 -8.24 1.02 -25.60
CA ASP A 64 -9.23 0.82 -26.65
C ASP A 64 -8.70 1.41 -27.98
N PRO A 65 -9.04 0.85 -29.15
CA PRO A 65 -8.70 1.41 -30.47
C PRO A 65 -8.94 2.92 -30.64
N SER A 66 -9.86 3.54 -29.89
CA SER A 66 -10.04 5.00 -29.87
C SER A 66 -8.82 5.79 -29.39
N PHE A 67 -7.92 5.16 -28.62
CA PHE A 67 -6.68 5.76 -28.15
C PHE A 67 -5.72 6.05 -29.31
N ASP A 68 -5.57 5.11 -30.24
CA ASP A 68 -4.69 5.28 -31.40
C ASP A 68 -5.18 6.43 -32.30
N GLU A 69 -6.50 6.57 -32.44
CA GLU A 69 -7.14 7.69 -33.16
C GLU A 69 -6.86 9.03 -32.48
N ALA A 70 -6.98 9.10 -31.15
CA ALA A 70 -6.71 10.32 -30.38
C ALA A 70 -5.22 10.72 -30.44
N ILE A 71 -4.30 9.75 -30.37
CA ILE A 71 -2.84 10.00 -30.51
C ILE A 71 -2.51 10.48 -31.92
N ALA A 72 -3.13 9.89 -32.95
CA ALA A 72 -2.96 10.33 -34.32
C ALA A 72 -3.49 11.75 -34.55
N GLU A 73 -4.59 12.12 -33.90
CA GLU A 73 -5.12 13.49 -33.92
C GLU A 73 -4.21 14.48 -33.19
N GLN A 74 -3.72 14.12 -32.00
CA GLN A 74 -2.78 14.95 -31.24
C GLN A 74 -1.44 15.16 -31.96
N SER A 75 -0.98 14.15 -32.71
CA SER A 75 0.29 14.21 -33.44
C SER A 75 0.24 15.09 -34.69
N LYS A 76 -0.93 15.65 -35.04
CA LYS A 76 -1.06 16.60 -36.14
C LYS A 76 -0.43 17.94 -35.73
N PRO A 77 0.62 18.39 -36.43
CA PRO A 77 1.21 19.70 -36.13
C PRO A 77 0.19 20.80 -36.37
N ASP A 78 -0.05 21.66 -35.38
CA ASP A 78 -0.79 22.90 -35.57
C ASP A 78 0.17 23.98 -36.11
N PRO A 79 0.02 24.42 -37.36
CA PRO A 79 0.90 25.44 -37.95
C PRO A 79 0.85 26.78 -37.21
N LYS A 80 -0.21 27.06 -36.43
CA LYS A 80 -0.32 28.28 -35.63
C LYS A 80 0.48 28.24 -34.34
N MET A 81 0.80 27.05 -33.83
CA MET A 81 1.65 26.85 -32.65
C MET A 81 3.14 26.88 -32.99
N TRP A 82 3.49 26.80 -34.28
CA TRP A 82 4.85 26.84 -34.82
C TRP A 82 5.19 28.14 -35.58
N ALA A 83 4.30 29.13 -35.56
CA ALA A 83 4.52 30.48 -36.10
C ALA A 83 4.98 31.43 -35.00
#